data_AF-A0A0U1M9N1-F1
#
_entry.id   AF-A0A0U1M9N1-F1
#
_cell.length_a   1.000
_cell.length_b   1.000
_cell.length_c   1.000
_cell.angle_alpha   90.00
_cell.angle_beta   90.00
_cell.angle_gamma   90.00
#
_symmetry.space_group_name_H-M   'P 1'
#
loop_
_entity.id
_entity.type
_entity.pdbx_description
1 polymer ?
#
loop_
_entity_poly.entity_id
_entity_poly.type
_entity_poly.pdbx_seq_one_letter_code
_entity_poly.pdbx_strand_id
1 'polypeptide(L)'
;MLQSTTRSLAVAALGLSASALTIPVRRDVSSDLLAQLNLFEQYSATAYCSSDYDATAGASVTCEADNCPLVQKAGATALYSFDDVGSGDTTGLLIKDDTNKLIVLTFRGSRNFDNWVANLKFAKTDASSTCDGCETHDGFTKAWQAVSANVTSQLSDAVSANPDYQIVATGHSLGAALATLAAVDLRIAGNNVDLYTYGCPRVGNTAFATFLTSQSGGNNYRVTHTDDPVPKLPPLDFGYSQPSPEYWDTAATNSSVAASDITVVTGIDSDQGNDGTPTGLDISAHLCTVKPIWPASSRRRLRPLILALMVLCGIYWISTTPSHRLSTSSRSSPRSPADWEKFSSPNVKAQVPVSAPTPPSRASKKDLVVASMLGDNTTWLYEHLPDWRKNVFVVDDKTADLTVVKNKGRESMVYLTYIIDNYDHLPDHMLFIHSQRYQWHNDDPYYDGVPMISRFQTPYLEEVGYVNLRCAWVLGCPEEIHPLTDNDVDAVHAGAYYMNGFQALFPGVEVPDAVGVSCCAQFGVARWKILERPKSDYQRYKKWLLETELDDAMSGRIMEYSWHMIFGMEPIHCPDAAECYCKVWGLCNLECTQWDCQDRYILPPFSNLPDGWPYIGWDGKPQDPNERDVPEVVF
;
A
#
# COMPACT_ATOMS: atom_id res chain seq x y z
N MET A 1 3.88 44.21 76.45
CA MET A 1 2.51 43.79 76.06
C MET A 1 2.57 43.18 74.68
N LEU A 2 2.08 41.95 74.55
CA LEU A 2 1.68 41.20 73.35
C LEU A 2 2.73 41.02 72.23
N GLN A 3 3.28 39.81 72.05
CA GLN A 3 2.71 38.57 71.48
C GLN A 3 2.62 38.55 69.95
N SER A 4 3.25 37.49 69.41
CA SER A 4 2.87 36.71 68.23
C SER A 4 3.00 37.36 66.86
N THR A 5 4.08 37.01 66.14
CA THR A 5 3.97 36.68 64.72
C THR A 5 4.81 35.45 64.40
N THR A 6 4.12 34.50 63.79
CA THR A 6 4.50 33.19 63.27
C THR A 6 5.68 33.25 62.29
N ARG A 7 6.70 32.41 62.51
CA ARG A 7 7.73 32.12 61.50
C ARG A 7 7.30 30.89 60.70
N SER A 8 6.87 31.11 59.46
CA SER A 8 6.71 30.04 58.47
C SER A 8 8.08 29.52 58.06
N LEU A 9 8.34 28.23 58.29
CA LEU A 9 9.45 27.52 57.65
C LEU A 9 9.09 27.29 56.18
N ALA A 10 9.76 27.97 55.26
CA ALA A 10 9.80 27.58 53.86
C ALA A 10 10.79 26.42 53.72
N VAL A 11 10.28 25.22 53.46
CA VAL A 11 11.10 24.08 53.02
C VAL A 11 11.42 24.33 51.55
N ALA A 12 12.69 24.63 51.26
CA ALA A 12 13.19 24.66 49.90
C ALA A 12 13.27 23.22 49.38
N ALA A 13 12.29 22.81 48.57
CA ALA A 13 12.39 21.61 47.77
C ALA A 13 13.45 21.85 46.67
N LEU A 14 14.65 21.33 46.88
CA LEU A 14 15.64 21.16 45.82
C LEU A 14 15.09 20.16 44.82
N GLY A 15 14.44 20.66 43.76
CA GLY A 15 14.15 19.88 42.57
C GLY A 15 15.46 19.46 41.93
N LEU A 16 15.85 18.21 42.15
CA LEU A 16 16.79 17.52 41.28
C LEU A 16 16.08 17.33 39.94
N SER A 17 16.26 18.27 39.02
CA SER A 17 16.01 18.04 37.61
C SER A 17 16.96 16.94 37.16
N ALA A 18 16.44 15.72 37.03
CA ALA A 18 17.08 14.70 36.21
C ALA A 18 17.11 15.26 34.79
N SER A 19 18.23 15.89 34.44
CA SER A 19 18.53 16.22 33.05
C SER A 19 18.64 14.88 32.35
N ALA A 20 17.67 14.57 31.48
CA ALA A 20 17.80 13.45 30.56
C ALA A 20 19.15 13.63 29.86
N LEU A 21 20.05 12.69 30.08
CA LEU A 21 21.32 12.64 29.35
C LEU A 21 20.95 12.46 27.89
N THR A 22 21.00 13.55 27.11
CA THR A 22 20.97 13.49 25.65
C THR A 22 22.22 12.72 25.24
N ILE A 23 22.05 11.46 24.83
CA ILE A 23 23.14 10.68 24.23
C ILE A 23 23.56 11.46 22.97
N PRO A 24 24.84 11.85 22.85
CA PRO A 24 25.27 12.63 21.69
C PRO A 24 25.12 11.79 20.42
N VAL A 25 24.32 12.28 19.48
CA VAL A 25 24.25 11.78 18.10
C VAL A 25 25.66 11.78 17.53
N ARG A 26 26.17 10.60 17.15
CA ARG A 26 27.50 10.49 16.57
C ARG A 26 27.39 10.86 15.10
N ARG A 27 27.92 12.04 14.75
CA ARG A 27 28.17 12.38 13.36
C ARG A 27 29.45 11.68 12.91
N ASP A 28 29.39 11.08 11.72
CA ASP A 28 30.46 10.42 10.99
C ASP A 28 30.67 8.92 11.31
N VAL A 29 30.42 8.06 10.32
CA VAL A 29 30.82 6.64 10.31
C VAL A 29 32.27 6.49 9.81
N SER A 30 32.90 5.33 10.04
CA SER A 30 34.22 5.07 9.43
C SER A 30 34.08 4.88 7.92
N SER A 31 35.15 5.17 7.17
CA SER A 31 35.22 4.88 5.73
C SER A 31 34.98 3.41 5.42
N ASP A 32 35.45 2.52 6.31
CA ASP A 32 35.29 1.08 6.16
C ASP A 32 33.84 0.65 6.34
N LEU A 33 33.13 1.26 7.31
CA LEU A 33 31.72 0.99 7.50
C LEU A 33 30.90 1.53 6.32
N LEU A 34 31.19 2.73 5.82
CA LEU A 34 30.53 3.23 4.62
C LEU A 34 30.76 2.30 3.41
N ALA A 35 31.97 1.77 3.24
CA ALA A 35 32.27 0.81 2.19
C ALA A 35 31.48 -0.50 2.35
N GLN A 36 31.31 -0.99 3.59
CA GLN A 36 30.46 -2.15 3.88
C GLN A 36 28.98 -1.87 3.58
N LEU A 37 28.45 -0.73 4.03
CA LEU A 37 27.07 -0.32 3.72
C LEU A 37 26.84 -0.23 2.20
N ASN A 38 27.81 0.28 1.44
CA ASN A 38 27.72 0.32 -0.03
C ASN A 38 27.76 -1.09 -0.66
N LEU A 39 28.59 -2.00 -0.14
CA LEU A 39 28.69 -3.36 -0.65
C LEU A 39 27.37 -4.13 -0.45
N PHE A 40 26.77 -4.07 0.73
CA PHE A 40 25.55 -4.84 1.03
C PHE A 40 24.29 -4.24 0.42
N GLU A 41 24.31 -2.96 0.09
CA GLU A 41 23.30 -2.33 -0.75
C GLU A 41 23.32 -2.91 -2.16
N GLN A 42 24.52 -3.09 -2.74
CA GLN A 42 24.65 -3.73 -4.06
C GLN A 42 24.21 -5.19 -4.01
N TYR A 43 24.48 -5.91 -2.92
CA TYR A 43 23.89 -7.24 -2.70
C TYR A 43 22.36 -7.19 -2.65
N SER A 44 21.76 -6.21 -1.97
CA SER A 44 20.31 -5.99 -2.00
C SER A 44 19.78 -5.70 -3.40
N ALA A 45 20.53 -4.96 -4.22
CA ALA A 45 20.18 -4.69 -5.61
C ALA A 45 20.24 -5.94 -6.50
N THR A 46 21.12 -6.92 -6.20
CA THR A 46 21.16 -8.19 -6.96
C THR A 46 19.85 -8.96 -6.90
N ALA A 47 19.11 -8.80 -5.80
CA ALA A 47 17.79 -9.40 -5.68
C ALA A 47 16.75 -8.78 -6.62
N TYR A 48 17.07 -7.81 -7.49
CA TYR A 48 16.19 -7.27 -8.54
C TYR A 48 16.65 -7.66 -9.96
N CYS A 49 17.76 -8.38 -10.09
CA CYS A 49 18.37 -8.67 -11.39
C CYS A 49 17.76 -9.96 -11.97
N SER A 50 16.86 -9.79 -12.95
CA SER A 50 16.04 -10.88 -13.51
C SER A 50 16.84 -12.04 -14.11
N SER A 51 18.02 -11.76 -14.68
CA SER A 51 18.90 -12.79 -15.23
C SER A 51 19.43 -13.80 -14.18
N ASP A 52 19.42 -13.44 -12.90
CA ASP A 52 20.01 -14.27 -11.85
C ASP A 52 19.04 -15.34 -11.32
N TYR A 53 17.73 -15.23 -11.56
CA TYR A 53 16.76 -16.23 -11.07
C TYR A 53 16.70 -17.51 -11.92
N ASP A 54 16.92 -17.37 -13.23
CA ASP A 54 17.03 -18.49 -14.18
C ASP A 54 18.43 -19.12 -14.20
N ALA A 55 19.36 -18.57 -13.43
CA ALA A 55 20.75 -18.99 -13.44
C ALA A 55 20.94 -20.33 -12.71
N THR A 56 21.66 -21.26 -13.34
CA THR A 56 22.01 -22.54 -12.71
C THR A 56 22.89 -22.31 -11.48
N ALA A 57 22.73 -23.11 -10.42
CA ALA A 57 23.57 -23.05 -9.23
C ALA A 57 25.07 -23.01 -9.60
N GLY A 58 25.79 -22.03 -9.05
CA GLY A 58 27.19 -21.72 -9.35
C GLY A 58 27.40 -20.68 -10.46
N ALA A 59 26.35 -20.16 -11.08
CA ALA A 59 26.46 -19.06 -12.04
C ALA A 59 26.91 -17.77 -11.34
N SER A 60 27.70 -16.96 -12.07
CA SER A 60 28.10 -15.63 -11.60
C SER A 60 26.90 -14.71 -11.48
N VAL A 61 26.83 -13.96 -10.39
CA VAL A 61 25.79 -12.95 -10.15
C VAL A 61 26.05 -11.74 -11.04
N THR A 62 25.05 -11.34 -11.81
CA THR A 62 25.19 -10.23 -12.75
C THR A 62 23.96 -9.33 -12.73
N CYS A 63 24.19 -8.01 -12.63
CA CYS A 63 23.15 -7.02 -12.80
C CYS A 63 23.36 -6.18 -14.05
N GLU A 64 22.25 -5.75 -14.62
CA GLU A 64 22.25 -4.71 -15.65
C GLU A 64 22.69 -3.36 -15.05
N ALA A 65 23.14 -2.46 -15.93
CA ALA A 65 23.34 -1.03 -15.64
C ALA A 65 24.22 -0.64 -14.42
N ASP A 66 25.34 -1.33 -14.14
CA ASP A 66 26.32 -0.93 -13.11
C ASP A 66 25.73 -0.83 -11.68
N ASN A 67 24.67 -1.60 -11.41
CA ASN A 67 23.97 -1.62 -10.12
C ASN A 67 24.71 -2.43 -9.04
N CYS A 68 25.54 -3.42 -9.40
CA CYS A 68 26.30 -4.23 -8.44
C CYS A 68 27.79 -4.46 -8.79
N PRO A 69 28.55 -3.45 -9.23
CA PRO A 69 29.93 -3.62 -9.71
C PRO A 69 30.89 -4.21 -8.68
N LEU A 70 30.67 -3.97 -7.38
CA LEU A 70 31.49 -4.56 -6.32
C LEU A 70 31.22 -6.06 -6.18
N VAL A 71 29.95 -6.46 -6.29
CA VAL A 71 29.53 -7.88 -6.24
C VAL A 71 30.07 -8.64 -7.46
N GLN A 72 29.93 -8.06 -8.66
CA GLN A 72 30.47 -8.62 -9.89
C GLN A 72 32.00 -8.73 -9.85
N LYS A 73 32.68 -7.68 -9.35
CA LYS A 73 34.14 -7.68 -9.21
C LYS A 73 34.64 -8.70 -8.18
N ALA A 74 33.86 -8.98 -7.14
CA ALA A 74 34.14 -10.02 -6.16
C ALA A 74 33.99 -11.45 -6.74
N GLY A 75 33.38 -11.59 -7.92
CA GLY A 75 33.15 -12.88 -8.55
C GLY A 75 32.10 -13.72 -7.82
N ALA A 76 31.13 -13.07 -7.19
CA ALA A 76 30.10 -13.74 -6.41
C ALA A 76 29.24 -14.66 -7.30
N THR A 77 28.80 -15.79 -6.75
CA THR A 77 28.02 -16.82 -7.46
C THR A 77 26.71 -17.15 -6.75
N ALA A 78 25.62 -17.30 -7.49
CA ALA A 78 24.34 -17.73 -6.94
C ALA A 78 24.37 -19.23 -6.63
N LEU A 79 24.21 -19.62 -5.36
CA LEU A 79 24.08 -21.00 -4.93
C LEU A 79 22.65 -21.51 -5.10
N TYR A 80 21.68 -20.64 -4.86
CA TYR A 80 20.26 -20.95 -4.94
C TYR A 80 19.46 -19.67 -5.26
N SER A 81 18.42 -19.80 -6.08
CA SER A 81 17.47 -18.73 -6.39
C SER A 81 16.06 -19.19 -6.06
N PHE A 82 15.20 -18.25 -5.71
CA PHE A 82 13.76 -18.46 -5.57
C PHE A 82 13.06 -17.21 -6.10
N ASP A 83 12.01 -17.41 -6.90
CA ASP A 83 11.27 -16.32 -7.54
C ASP A 83 9.77 -16.56 -7.42
N ASP A 84 9.05 -15.48 -7.12
CA ASP A 84 7.59 -15.41 -7.00
C ASP A 84 6.97 -16.58 -6.20
N VAL A 85 7.57 -16.90 -5.04
CA VAL A 85 7.10 -18.00 -4.17
C VAL A 85 6.07 -17.51 -3.15
N GLY A 86 4.96 -18.25 -3.01
CA GLY A 86 3.93 -18.01 -2.00
C GLY A 86 3.03 -16.81 -2.31
N SER A 87 2.24 -16.37 -1.34
CA SER A 87 1.25 -15.29 -1.51
C SER A 87 1.84 -13.87 -1.47
N GLY A 88 3.17 -13.72 -1.48
CA GLY A 88 3.86 -12.45 -1.33
C GLY A 88 4.97 -12.24 -2.37
N ASP A 89 4.91 -12.96 -3.50
CA ASP A 89 5.88 -12.88 -4.60
C ASP A 89 7.34 -12.89 -4.12
N THR A 90 7.60 -13.78 -3.14
CA THR A 90 8.87 -13.77 -2.41
C THR A 90 9.98 -14.24 -3.32
N THR A 91 10.93 -13.34 -3.54
CA THR A 91 12.01 -13.50 -4.50
C THR A 91 13.34 -13.17 -3.84
N GLY A 92 14.39 -13.90 -4.18
CA GLY A 92 15.71 -13.70 -3.61
C GLY A 92 16.76 -14.70 -4.09
N LEU A 93 17.96 -14.51 -3.56
CA LEU A 93 19.16 -15.28 -3.92
C LEU A 93 19.92 -15.66 -2.65
N LEU A 94 20.50 -16.86 -2.66
CA LEU A 94 21.58 -17.25 -1.76
C LEU A 94 22.88 -17.18 -2.56
N ILE A 95 23.76 -16.27 -2.17
CA ILE A 95 24.97 -15.93 -2.91
C ILE A 95 26.20 -16.32 -2.09
N LYS A 96 27.21 -16.85 -2.78
CA LYS A 96 28.55 -17.08 -2.24
C LYS A 96 29.53 -16.07 -2.80
N ASP A 97 30.35 -15.49 -1.92
CA ASP A 97 31.44 -14.59 -2.27
C ASP A 97 32.75 -15.10 -1.66
N ASP A 98 33.60 -15.72 -2.48
CA ASP A 98 34.91 -16.21 -2.05
C ASP A 98 35.92 -15.07 -1.76
N THR A 99 35.73 -13.89 -2.34
CA THR A 99 36.64 -12.74 -2.18
C THR A 99 36.49 -12.14 -0.78
N ASN A 100 35.26 -11.93 -0.35
CA ASN A 100 34.95 -11.36 0.97
C ASN A 100 34.65 -12.42 2.03
N LYS A 101 34.64 -13.71 1.66
CA LYS A 101 34.26 -14.86 2.50
C LYS A 101 32.87 -14.72 3.10
N LEU A 102 31.88 -14.51 2.23
CA LEU A 102 30.49 -14.27 2.63
C LEU A 102 29.54 -15.33 2.05
N ILE A 103 28.52 -15.67 2.83
CA ILE A 103 27.29 -16.30 2.35
C ILE A 103 26.18 -15.27 2.55
N VAL A 104 25.67 -14.71 1.45
CA VAL A 104 24.70 -13.61 1.47
C VAL A 104 23.33 -14.13 1.07
N LEU A 105 22.36 -14.04 1.98
CA LEU A 105 20.95 -14.25 1.69
C LEU A 105 20.31 -12.89 1.41
N THR A 106 19.83 -12.69 0.18
CA THR A 106 19.22 -11.43 -0.24
C THR A 106 17.78 -11.62 -0.72
N PHE A 107 16.92 -10.65 -0.41
CA PHE A 107 15.51 -10.64 -0.79
C PHE A 107 15.15 -9.39 -1.59
N ARG A 108 14.32 -9.58 -2.61
CA ARG A 108 13.73 -8.51 -3.41
C ARG A 108 12.63 -7.81 -2.63
N GLY A 109 12.48 -6.50 -2.87
CA GLY A 109 11.27 -5.77 -2.50
C GLY A 109 10.10 -6.09 -3.41
N SER A 110 8.98 -5.40 -3.16
CA SER A 110 7.81 -5.48 -4.02
C SER A 110 8.15 -4.95 -5.40
N ARG A 111 7.81 -5.70 -6.47
CA ARG A 111 7.81 -5.15 -7.83
C ARG A 111 6.94 -3.89 -7.86
N ASN A 112 5.86 -3.88 -7.06
CA ASN A 112 4.84 -2.85 -6.97
C ASN A 112 4.97 -1.92 -5.77
N PHE A 113 6.09 -1.25 -5.62
CA PHE A 113 6.41 -0.51 -4.40
C PHE A 113 5.39 0.60 -4.03
N ASP A 114 5.02 1.49 -4.94
CA ASP A 114 4.10 2.59 -4.62
C ASP A 114 2.72 2.07 -4.23
N ASN A 115 2.27 1.04 -4.95
CA ASN A 115 1.05 0.30 -4.63
C ASN A 115 1.20 -0.46 -3.31
N TRP A 116 2.36 -1.02 -3.00
CA TRP A 116 2.62 -1.75 -1.76
C TRP A 116 2.53 -0.80 -0.56
N VAL A 117 3.18 0.36 -0.63
CA VAL A 117 3.12 1.42 0.41
C VAL A 117 1.67 1.84 0.66
N ALA A 118 0.89 2.00 -0.41
CA ALA A 118 -0.52 2.37 -0.32
C ALA A 118 -1.46 1.24 0.14
N ASN A 119 -1.10 -0.04 -0.03
CA ASN A 119 -1.94 -1.22 0.26
C ASN A 119 -1.48 -2.03 1.49
N LEU A 120 -0.55 -1.50 2.30
CA LEU A 120 -0.02 -2.24 3.44
C LEU A 120 -1.15 -2.62 4.43
N LYS A 121 -1.28 -3.93 4.68
CA LYS A 121 -2.14 -4.50 5.72
C LYS A 121 -1.31 -4.67 6.99
N PHE A 122 -1.38 -3.75 7.95
CA PHE A 122 -0.57 -3.84 9.19
C PHE A 122 -1.06 -4.89 10.20
N ALA A 123 -1.71 -5.96 9.75
CA ALA A 123 -2.07 -7.09 10.60
C ALA A 123 -0.80 -7.68 11.22
N LYS A 124 -0.80 -7.84 12.54
CA LYS A 124 0.25 -8.54 13.27
C LYS A 124 -0.15 -10.00 13.46
N THR A 125 0.82 -10.89 13.49
CA THR A 125 0.67 -12.29 13.87
C THR A 125 1.53 -12.58 15.08
N ASP A 126 1.11 -13.54 15.89
CA ASP A 126 1.84 -13.94 17.08
C ASP A 126 3.22 -14.50 16.69
N ALA A 127 4.26 -13.94 17.30
CA ALA A 127 5.64 -14.37 17.17
C ALA A 127 6.22 -14.70 18.56
N SER A 128 5.37 -15.13 19.49
CA SER A 128 5.79 -15.51 20.85
C SER A 128 6.78 -16.68 20.87
N SER A 129 6.87 -17.47 19.79
CA SER A 129 7.92 -18.48 19.59
C SER A 129 9.32 -17.89 19.39
N THR A 130 9.41 -16.64 18.93
CA THR A 130 10.66 -15.89 18.74
C THR A 130 11.10 -15.23 20.05
N CYS A 131 10.17 -14.56 20.73
CA CYS A 131 10.40 -13.88 22.01
C CYS A 131 9.08 -13.59 22.72
N ASP A 132 9.09 -13.50 24.05
CA ASP A 132 7.87 -13.27 24.85
C ASP A 132 7.17 -11.95 24.46
N GLY A 133 5.88 -12.03 24.14
CA GLY A 133 5.07 -10.89 23.70
C GLY A 133 5.41 -10.34 22.32
N CYS A 134 6.24 -11.02 21.54
CA CYS A 134 6.59 -10.57 20.20
C CYS A 134 5.47 -10.83 19.21
N GLU A 135 5.21 -9.83 18.39
CA GLU A 135 4.31 -9.91 17.25
C GLU A 135 5.00 -9.31 16.04
N THR A 136 4.82 -9.93 14.88
CA THR A 136 5.41 -9.50 13.62
C THR A 136 4.34 -9.29 12.57
N HIS A 137 4.64 -8.52 11.53
CA HIS A 137 3.71 -8.28 10.44
C HIS A 137 3.32 -9.60 9.75
N ASP A 138 2.02 -9.91 9.69
CA ASP A 138 1.48 -11.17 9.18
C ASP A 138 1.93 -11.47 7.75
N GLY A 139 1.88 -10.46 6.87
CA GLY A 139 2.33 -10.59 5.48
C GLY A 139 3.82 -10.95 5.36
N PHE A 140 4.70 -10.27 6.10
CA PHE A 140 6.14 -10.54 6.07
C PHE A 140 6.45 -11.93 6.65
N THR A 141 5.76 -12.30 7.73
CA THR A 141 5.88 -13.63 8.34
C THR A 141 5.46 -14.74 7.39
N LYS A 142 4.32 -14.61 6.71
CA LYS A 142 3.86 -15.60 5.72
C LYS A 142 4.79 -15.70 4.52
N ALA A 143 5.28 -14.56 4.03
CA ALA A 143 6.25 -14.51 2.93
C ALA A 143 7.56 -15.23 3.29
N TRP A 144 8.11 -14.96 4.47
CA TRP A 144 9.29 -15.69 4.95
C TRP A 144 9.01 -17.18 5.15
N GLN A 145 7.90 -17.55 5.80
CA GLN A 145 7.52 -18.95 6.02
C GLN A 145 7.33 -19.75 4.73
N ALA A 146 6.92 -19.10 3.64
CA ALA A 146 6.75 -19.75 2.34
C ALA A 146 8.08 -20.27 1.75
N VAL A 147 9.21 -19.64 2.08
CA VAL A 147 10.54 -19.98 1.54
C VAL A 147 11.52 -20.53 2.59
N SER A 148 11.24 -20.32 3.87
CA SER A 148 12.20 -20.56 4.97
C SER A 148 12.75 -21.99 4.99
N ALA A 149 11.91 -23.02 4.80
CA ALA A 149 12.36 -24.41 4.85
C ALA A 149 13.41 -24.74 3.77
N ASN A 150 13.19 -24.30 2.53
CA ASN A 150 14.12 -24.54 1.43
C ASN A 150 15.37 -23.67 1.59
N VAL A 151 15.20 -22.38 1.89
CA VAL A 151 16.31 -21.43 2.04
C VAL A 151 17.24 -21.84 3.19
N THR A 152 16.69 -22.23 4.34
CA THR A 152 17.50 -22.67 5.50
C THR A 152 18.25 -23.98 5.23
N SER A 153 17.66 -24.90 4.46
CA SER A 153 18.36 -26.10 4.00
C SER A 153 19.55 -25.75 3.10
N GLN A 154 19.34 -24.92 2.08
CA GLN A 154 20.40 -24.51 1.15
C GLN A 154 21.51 -23.71 1.87
N LEU A 155 21.13 -22.86 2.81
CA LEU A 155 22.07 -22.11 3.64
C LEU A 155 22.89 -23.04 4.54
N SER A 156 22.27 -24.07 5.13
CA SER A 156 22.98 -25.07 5.95
C SER A 156 24.03 -25.84 5.14
N ASP A 157 23.70 -26.22 3.90
CA ASP A 157 24.65 -26.85 2.98
C ASP A 157 25.80 -25.91 2.62
N ALA A 158 25.49 -24.65 2.32
CA ALA A 158 26.49 -23.62 2.00
C ALA A 158 27.45 -23.36 3.18
N VAL A 159 26.92 -23.23 4.39
CA VAL A 159 27.70 -23.02 5.62
C VAL A 159 28.56 -24.25 5.94
N SER A 160 28.02 -25.45 5.77
CA SER A 160 28.77 -26.69 5.98
C SER A 160 29.95 -26.83 5.01
N ALA A 161 29.77 -26.36 3.77
CA ALA A 161 30.83 -26.33 2.76
C ALA A 161 31.85 -25.19 2.97
N ASN A 162 31.48 -24.12 3.68
CA ASN A 162 32.31 -22.91 3.85
C ASN A 162 32.27 -22.42 5.32
N PRO A 163 32.84 -23.17 6.28
CA PRO A 163 32.66 -22.91 7.72
C PRO A 163 33.37 -21.65 8.23
N ASP A 164 34.28 -21.05 7.45
CA ASP A 164 34.96 -19.79 7.78
C ASP A 164 34.30 -18.55 7.15
N TYR A 165 33.10 -18.69 6.56
CA TYR A 165 32.39 -17.61 5.87
C TYR A 165 31.37 -16.97 6.81
N GLN A 166 31.27 -15.65 6.73
CA GLN A 166 30.27 -14.89 7.49
C GLN A 166 28.92 -14.93 6.77
N ILE A 167 27.84 -15.18 7.52
CA ILE A 167 26.49 -15.15 6.98
C ILE A 167 25.97 -13.71 7.04
N VAL A 168 25.39 -13.25 5.95
CA VAL A 168 24.76 -11.93 5.87
C VAL A 168 23.35 -12.07 5.32
N ALA A 169 22.37 -11.49 6.02
CA ALA A 169 21.03 -11.30 5.49
C ALA A 169 20.87 -9.85 5.05
N THR A 170 20.36 -9.62 3.83
CA THR A 170 20.18 -8.26 3.32
C THR A 170 18.97 -8.12 2.42
N GLY A 171 18.50 -6.89 2.24
CA GLY A 171 17.39 -6.59 1.37
C GLY A 171 17.04 -5.10 1.39
N HIS A 172 16.32 -4.70 0.35
CA HIS A 172 15.77 -3.34 0.21
C HIS A 172 14.24 -3.40 0.31
N SER A 173 13.62 -2.36 0.89
CA SER A 173 12.16 -2.22 0.94
C SER A 173 11.48 -3.41 1.65
N LEU A 174 10.41 -3.99 1.07
CA LEU A 174 9.79 -5.24 1.55
C LEU A 174 10.83 -6.36 1.77
N GLY A 175 11.84 -6.48 0.89
CA GLY A 175 12.89 -7.50 1.01
C GLY A 175 13.72 -7.32 2.28
N ALA A 176 13.89 -6.08 2.74
CA ALA A 176 14.56 -5.78 3.99
C ALA A 176 13.78 -6.31 5.21
N ALA A 177 12.44 -6.31 5.14
CA ALA A 177 11.60 -6.91 6.17
C ALA A 177 11.76 -8.44 6.23
N LEU A 178 11.83 -9.10 5.06
CA LEU A 178 12.07 -10.53 4.98
C LEU A 178 13.48 -10.91 5.47
N ALA A 179 14.49 -10.12 5.09
CA ALA A 179 15.85 -10.28 5.59
C ALA A 179 15.91 -10.16 7.11
N THR A 180 15.13 -9.26 7.71
CA THR A 180 15.04 -9.08 9.16
C THR A 180 14.48 -10.33 9.85
N LEU A 181 13.37 -10.88 9.35
CA LEU A 181 12.77 -12.11 9.90
C LEU A 181 13.70 -13.31 9.71
N ALA A 182 14.33 -13.44 8.54
CA ALA A 182 15.29 -14.50 8.25
C ALA A 182 16.50 -14.44 9.19
N ALA A 183 17.08 -13.25 9.41
CA ALA A 183 18.22 -13.09 10.31
C ALA A 183 17.87 -13.48 11.75
N VAL A 184 16.69 -13.08 12.23
CA VAL A 184 16.20 -13.44 13.57
C VAL A 184 16.10 -14.96 13.72
N ASP A 185 15.44 -15.63 12.78
CA ASP A 185 15.24 -17.08 12.83
C ASP A 185 16.57 -17.85 12.72
N LEU A 186 17.47 -17.42 11.83
CA LEU A 186 18.78 -18.04 11.67
C LEU A 186 19.65 -17.89 12.91
N ARG A 187 19.60 -16.74 13.60
CA ARG A 187 20.30 -16.51 14.87
C ARG A 187 19.73 -17.38 15.99
N ILE A 188 18.41 -17.54 16.05
CA ILE A 188 17.76 -18.48 17.00
C ILE A 188 18.22 -19.92 16.74
N ALA A 189 18.43 -20.29 15.47
CA ALA A 189 19.01 -21.57 15.08
C ALA A 189 20.53 -21.70 15.37
N GLY A 190 21.17 -20.66 15.94
CA GLY A 190 22.56 -20.68 16.39
C GLY A 190 23.58 -20.17 15.37
N ASN A 191 23.14 -19.56 14.27
CA ASN A 191 24.04 -18.99 13.27
C ASN A 191 24.49 -17.57 13.66
N ASN A 192 25.70 -17.19 13.23
CA ASN A 192 26.17 -15.80 13.31
C ASN A 192 25.82 -15.06 12.00
N VAL A 193 24.80 -14.22 12.03
CA VAL A 193 24.23 -13.53 10.85
C VAL A 193 24.26 -12.03 11.05
N ASP A 194 25.02 -11.30 10.25
CA ASP A 194 24.88 -9.84 10.18
C ASP A 194 23.67 -9.46 9.31
N LEU A 195 22.93 -8.43 9.72
CA LEU A 195 21.74 -7.95 9.04
C LEU A 195 22.00 -6.55 8.47
N TYR A 196 21.84 -6.37 7.15
CA TYR A 196 21.92 -5.08 6.47
C TYR A 196 20.61 -4.78 5.75
N THR A 197 19.91 -3.74 6.16
CA THR A 197 18.59 -3.41 5.62
C THR A 197 18.55 -1.98 5.10
N TYR A 198 17.89 -1.77 3.96
CA TYR A 198 17.81 -0.48 3.28
C TYR A 198 16.36 -0.11 3.04
N GLY A 199 15.91 1.04 3.55
CA GLY A 199 14.51 1.46 3.43
C GLY A 199 13.52 0.45 4.04
N CYS A 200 13.90 -0.18 5.16
CA CYS A 200 13.10 -1.26 5.74
C CYS A 200 11.86 -0.72 6.46
N PRO A 201 10.66 -1.27 6.21
CA PRO A 201 9.48 -0.96 7.03
C PRO A 201 9.63 -1.48 8.47
N ARG A 202 8.75 -1.06 9.37
CA ARG A 202 8.62 -1.67 10.71
C ARG A 202 8.14 -3.11 10.58
N VAL A 203 8.87 -4.05 11.20
CA VAL A 203 8.64 -5.49 11.01
C VAL A 203 7.74 -6.10 12.07
N GLY A 204 7.71 -5.51 13.27
CA GLY A 204 6.95 -6.03 14.40
C GLY A 204 6.73 -5.01 15.49
N ASN A 205 6.21 -5.47 16.61
CA ASN A 205 5.92 -4.63 17.77
C ASN A 205 7.19 -4.24 18.56
N THR A 206 7.03 -3.40 19.58
CA THR A 206 8.16 -2.95 20.43
C THR A 206 8.92 -4.10 21.09
N ALA A 207 8.23 -5.19 21.47
CA ALA A 207 8.89 -6.38 22.01
C ALA A 207 9.82 -7.01 20.96
N PHE A 208 9.36 -7.16 19.73
CA PHE A 208 10.17 -7.65 18.61
C PHE A 208 11.33 -6.71 18.28
N ALA A 209 11.11 -5.39 18.21
CA ALA A 209 12.17 -4.41 17.97
C ALA A 209 13.23 -4.40 19.08
N THR A 210 12.82 -4.56 20.34
CA THR A 210 13.71 -4.69 21.50
C THR A 210 14.51 -5.99 21.46
N PHE A 211 13.85 -7.09 21.13
CA PHE A 211 14.51 -8.38 20.94
C PHE A 211 15.56 -8.29 19.84
N LEU A 212 15.19 -7.82 18.64
CA LEU A 212 16.12 -7.66 17.52
C LEU A 212 17.32 -6.76 17.88
N THR A 213 17.08 -5.63 18.55
CA THR A 213 18.15 -4.70 19.00
C THR A 213 19.15 -5.36 19.94
N SER A 214 18.69 -6.29 20.78
CA SER A 214 19.51 -6.94 21.82
C SER A 214 19.96 -8.37 21.47
N GLN A 215 19.49 -8.91 20.35
CA GLN A 215 19.77 -10.28 19.93
C GLN A 215 21.27 -10.45 19.70
N SER A 216 21.84 -11.51 20.26
CA SER A 216 23.22 -11.93 19.97
C SER A 216 23.28 -12.81 18.71
N GLY A 217 24.49 -13.04 18.19
CA GLY A 217 24.67 -13.80 16.95
C GLY A 217 24.70 -12.94 15.70
N GLY A 218 25.10 -11.67 15.82
CA GLY A 218 25.38 -10.79 14.68
C GLY A 218 25.02 -9.35 14.96
N ASN A 219 25.32 -8.45 14.02
CA ASN A 219 25.05 -7.02 14.12
C ASN A 219 23.87 -6.62 13.24
N ASN A 220 23.22 -5.49 13.58
CA ASN A 220 22.13 -4.92 12.81
C ASN A 220 22.54 -3.56 12.22
N TYR A 221 22.43 -3.42 10.90
CA TYR A 221 22.72 -2.21 10.15
C TYR A 221 21.46 -1.78 9.39
N ARG A 222 20.60 -1.02 10.07
CA ARG A 222 19.38 -0.46 9.49
C ARG A 222 19.66 0.89 8.85
N VAL A 223 19.65 0.95 7.53
CA VAL A 223 19.91 2.16 6.74
C VAL A 223 18.59 2.78 6.28
N THR A 224 18.47 4.09 6.48
CA THR A 224 17.36 4.93 6.02
C THR A 224 17.91 6.12 5.25
N HIS A 225 17.11 6.72 4.36
CA HIS A 225 17.56 7.85 3.53
C HIS A 225 16.56 9.00 3.64
N THR A 226 17.07 10.20 3.94
CA THR A 226 16.31 11.46 4.04
C THR A 226 14.93 11.26 4.69
N ASP A 227 13.86 11.55 3.96
CA ASP A 227 12.46 11.48 4.31
C ASP A 227 11.72 10.29 3.66
N ASP A 228 12.45 9.21 3.34
CA ASP A 228 11.89 7.94 2.88
C ASP A 228 10.65 7.56 3.72
N PRO A 229 9.47 7.41 3.09
CA PRO A 229 8.22 7.14 3.81
C PRO A 229 8.12 5.72 4.35
N VAL A 230 8.91 4.76 3.85
CA VAL A 230 8.69 3.34 4.19
C VAL A 230 9.19 2.89 5.53
N PRO A 231 10.34 3.35 6.04
CA PRO A 231 10.68 3.12 7.42
C PRO A 231 9.62 3.68 8.39
N LYS A 232 8.84 4.69 7.97
CA LYS A 232 7.74 5.23 8.77
C LYS A 232 6.48 4.37 8.73
N LEU A 233 6.49 3.21 8.06
CA LEU A 233 5.34 2.31 7.93
C LEU A 233 5.72 0.88 8.31
N PRO A 234 4.78 0.09 8.88
CA PRO A 234 3.53 0.51 9.52
C PRO A 234 3.71 1.57 10.62
N PRO A 235 2.74 2.47 10.87
CA PRO A 235 2.88 3.54 11.88
C PRO A 235 3.08 3.03 13.31
N LEU A 236 3.74 3.83 14.15
CA LEU A 236 3.97 3.53 15.57
C LEU A 236 2.66 3.33 16.35
N ASP A 237 1.63 4.11 16.02
CA ASP A 237 0.32 4.08 16.69
C ASP A 237 -0.41 2.74 16.52
N PHE A 238 -0.03 1.94 15.51
CA PHE A 238 -0.49 0.56 15.35
C PHE A 238 0.33 -0.45 16.15
N GLY A 239 1.12 0.01 17.11
CA GLY A 239 1.96 -0.82 17.97
C GLY A 239 3.12 -1.47 17.24
N TYR A 240 3.55 -0.91 16.11
CA TYR A 240 4.79 -1.28 15.43
C TYR A 240 5.94 -0.46 15.95
N SER A 241 7.16 -0.96 15.78
CA SER A 241 8.36 -0.33 16.32
C SER A 241 9.58 -0.64 15.44
N GLN A 242 10.58 0.24 15.48
CA GLN A 242 11.84 0.07 14.78
C GLN A 242 13.00 -0.20 15.73
N PRO A 243 13.89 -1.15 15.38
CA PRO A 243 15.06 -1.46 16.18
C PRO A 243 16.13 -0.36 16.06
N SER A 244 17.08 -0.40 17.01
CA SER A 244 18.28 0.41 17.05
C SER A 244 19.52 -0.43 16.71
N PRO A 245 20.62 0.16 16.20
CA PRO A 245 20.76 1.55 15.75
C PRO A 245 20.23 1.78 14.33
N GLU A 246 19.99 3.04 14.00
CA GLU A 246 19.72 3.54 12.64
C GLU A 246 20.96 4.22 12.08
N TYR A 247 21.25 3.96 10.82
CA TYR A 247 22.25 4.63 10.01
C TYR A 247 21.51 5.51 9.01
N TRP A 248 21.19 6.73 9.44
CA TRP A 248 20.39 7.67 8.66
C TRP A 248 21.27 8.46 7.69
N ASP A 249 21.08 8.21 6.40
CA ASP A 249 21.72 8.93 5.31
C ASP A 249 21.00 10.25 5.03
N THR A 250 21.73 11.35 5.19
CA THR A 250 21.25 12.72 5.00
C THR A 250 21.70 13.34 3.69
N ALA A 251 22.43 12.59 2.85
CA ALA A 251 22.83 13.04 1.53
C ALA A 251 21.59 13.36 0.68
N ALA A 252 21.69 14.37 -0.19
CA ALA A 252 20.58 14.68 -1.08
C ALA A 252 20.31 13.51 -2.05
N THR A 253 19.04 13.27 -2.37
CA THR A 253 18.62 12.29 -3.38
C THR A 253 19.42 12.45 -4.68
N ASN A 254 19.97 11.36 -5.20
CA ASN A 254 20.87 11.31 -6.37
C ASN A 254 22.26 11.95 -6.20
N SER A 255 22.74 12.18 -4.98
CA SER A 255 24.12 12.62 -4.71
C SER A 255 25.01 11.47 -4.24
N SER A 256 26.32 11.68 -4.28
CA SER A 256 27.28 10.71 -3.72
C SER A 256 27.30 10.84 -2.19
N VAL A 257 27.07 9.73 -1.49
CA VAL A 257 27.12 9.68 -0.03
C VAL A 257 28.57 9.69 0.47
N ALA A 258 28.89 10.62 1.36
CA ALA A 258 30.12 10.65 2.12
C ALA A 258 29.91 10.10 3.53
N ALA A 259 31.00 9.74 4.21
CA ALA A 259 30.91 9.19 5.58
C ALA A 259 30.32 10.19 6.58
N SER A 260 30.43 11.49 6.28
CA SER A 260 29.83 12.59 7.05
C SER A 260 28.32 12.73 6.87
N ASP A 261 27.76 12.11 5.84
CA ASP A 261 26.32 12.20 5.53
C ASP A 261 25.53 11.13 6.29
N ILE A 262 26.21 10.11 6.85
CA ILE A 262 25.60 9.08 7.68
C ILE A 262 25.61 9.50 9.15
N THR A 263 24.42 9.68 9.69
CA THR A 263 24.18 9.94 11.11
C THR A 263 23.77 8.65 11.81
N VAL A 264 24.50 8.27 12.87
CA VAL A 264 24.11 7.10 13.68
C VAL A 264 23.15 7.55 14.77
N VAL A 265 21.90 7.11 14.65
CA VAL A 265 20.83 7.37 15.61
C VAL A 265 20.63 6.12 16.47
N THR A 266 20.65 6.31 17.79
CA THR A 266 20.52 5.24 18.77
C THR A 266 19.24 5.42 19.58
N GLY A 267 18.58 4.31 19.89
CA GLY A 267 17.29 4.31 20.57
C GLY A 267 16.23 3.70 19.68
N ILE A 268 15.44 2.80 20.26
CA ILE A 268 14.25 2.25 19.61
C ILE A 268 13.26 3.40 19.41
N ASP A 269 12.64 3.47 18.22
CA ASP A 269 11.69 4.52 17.83
C ASP A 269 12.21 5.95 18.02
N SER A 270 13.49 6.20 17.74
CA SER A 270 14.05 7.55 17.85
C SER A 270 13.57 8.45 16.71
N ASP A 271 13.05 9.62 17.07
CA ASP A 271 12.65 10.71 16.18
C ASP A 271 13.82 11.59 15.70
N GLN A 272 15.07 11.20 15.97
CA GLN A 272 16.25 11.98 15.57
C GLN A 272 16.78 11.60 14.18
N GLY A 273 16.22 10.55 13.57
CA GLY A 273 16.56 10.04 12.25
C GLY A 273 15.42 10.26 11.23
N ASN A 274 15.23 9.29 10.34
CA ASN A 274 14.19 9.34 9.31
C ASN A 274 12.80 9.56 9.89
N ASP A 275 12.47 8.97 11.04
CA ASP A 275 11.12 9.03 11.64
C ASP A 275 10.72 10.45 12.08
N GLY A 276 11.70 11.31 12.39
CA GLY A 276 11.44 12.72 12.75
C GLY A 276 11.31 13.67 11.56
N THR A 277 11.52 13.20 10.34
CA THR A 277 11.34 14.03 9.14
C THR A 277 9.85 14.23 8.84
N PRO A 278 9.44 15.37 8.25
CA PRO A 278 8.03 15.66 7.97
C PRO A 278 7.32 14.51 7.25
N THR A 279 6.03 14.33 7.54
CA THR A 279 5.20 13.37 6.81
C THR A 279 5.03 13.82 5.36
N GLY A 280 5.55 13.01 4.43
CA GLY A 280 5.54 13.26 2.99
C GLY A 280 5.83 11.96 2.24
N LEU A 281 5.36 11.85 0.99
CA LEU A 281 5.59 10.69 0.11
C LEU A 281 6.78 10.96 -0.81
N ASP A 282 8.00 11.11 -0.27
CA ASP A 282 9.22 11.14 -1.10
C ASP A 282 9.64 9.71 -1.46
N ILE A 283 8.97 9.14 -2.45
CA ILE A 283 9.31 7.83 -3.02
C ILE A 283 10.70 7.87 -3.67
N SER A 284 11.16 9.02 -4.15
CA SER A 284 12.49 9.13 -4.76
C SER A 284 13.60 8.92 -3.72
N ALA A 285 13.37 9.36 -2.48
CA ALA A 285 14.27 9.08 -1.36
C ALA A 285 14.41 7.57 -1.09
N HIS A 286 13.30 6.83 -1.14
CA HIS A 286 13.31 5.38 -0.95
C HIS A 286 14.21 4.66 -1.96
N LEU A 287 14.11 5.02 -3.24
CA LEU A 287 14.86 4.40 -4.33
C LEU A 287 16.36 4.77 -4.36
N CYS A 288 16.79 5.76 -3.56
CA CYS A 288 18.12 6.36 -3.59
C CYS A 288 19.04 5.99 -2.43
N THR A 289 18.68 5.00 -1.61
CA THR A 289 19.57 4.49 -0.55
C THR A 289 20.97 4.22 -1.15
N VAL A 290 21.98 4.91 -0.57
CA VAL A 290 23.46 4.99 -0.75
C VAL A 290 24.11 4.96 -2.16
N LYS A 291 23.45 4.47 -3.20
CA LYS A 291 23.66 4.73 -4.63
C LYS A 291 22.40 4.24 -5.34
N PRO A 292 21.91 4.94 -6.37
CA PRO A 292 20.61 4.62 -6.94
C PRO A 292 20.61 3.19 -7.42
N ILE A 293 19.66 2.44 -6.88
CA ILE A 293 19.36 1.04 -7.22
C ILE A 293 18.89 0.95 -8.70
N TRP A 294 18.73 2.11 -9.37
CA TRP A 294 18.22 2.31 -10.72
C TRP A 294 19.17 3.12 -11.66
N PRO A 295 19.14 2.88 -12.99
CA PRO A 295 20.08 3.42 -13.97
C PRO A 295 20.18 4.97 -14.09
N ALA A 296 21.31 5.45 -14.62
CA ALA A 296 21.65 6.88 -14.74
C ALA A 296 20.89 7.68 -15.83
N SER A 297 20.15 7.03 -16.73
CA SER A 297 19.39 7.67 -17.82
C SER A 297 18.21 8.51 -17.32
N SER A 298 17.64 8.17 -16.16
CA SER A 298 16.43 8.80 -15.58
C SER A 298 16.68 10.21 -14.99
N ARG A 299 17.95 10.64 -14.88
CA ARG A 299 18.35 11.81 -14.08
C ARG A 299 18.50 13.13 -14.83
N ARG A 300 18.44 13.17 -16.18
CA ARG A 300 18.76 14.40 -16.95
C ARG A 300 17.61 15.41 -17.12
N ARG A 301 16.38 15.14 -16.67
CA ARG A 301 15.19 15.96 -17.05
C ARG A 301 14.50 16.75 -15.92
N LEU A 302 15.01 16.75 -14.68
CA LEU A 302 14.39 17.44 -13.53
C LEU A 302 14.75 18.93 -13.36
N ARG A 303 15.66 19.50 -14.17
CA ARG A 303 16.16 20.88 -13.97
C ARG A 303 15.15 22.03 -14.18
N PRO A 304 14.11 21.96 -15.04
CA PRO A 304 13.21 23.10 -15.23
C PRO A 304 12.04 23.18 -14.22
N LEU A 305 11.72 22.12 -13.47
CA LEU A 305 10.61 22.10 -12.49
C LEU A 305 10.96 22.80 -11.16
N ILE A 306 12.23 22.81 -10.79
CA ILE A 306 12.74 23.36 -9.52
C ILE A 306 12.59 24.90 -9.45
N LEU A 307 12.63 25.59 -10.60
CA LEU A 307 12.46 27.05 -10.64
C LEU A 307 11.01 27.50 -10.46
N ALA A 308 10.04 26.66 -10.82
CA ALA A 308 8.62 26.98 -10.68
C ALA A 308 8.15 26.87 -9.22
N LEU A 309 8.67 25.89 -8.48
CA LEU A 309 8.35 25.65 -7.06
C LEU A 309 8.88 26.76 -6.13
N MET A 310 10.08 27.31 -6.39
CA MET A 310 10.63 28.38 -5.56
C MET A 310 9.86 29.70 -5.65
N VAL A 311 9.22 29.98 -6.79
CA VAL A 311 8.40 31.19 -6.99
C VAL A 311 7.07 31.07 -6.22
N LEU A 312 6.49 29.87 -6.16
CA LEU A 312 5.24 29.62 -5.43
C LEU A 312 5.43 29.67 -3.91
N CYS A 313 6.54 29.15 -3.39
CA CYS A 313 6.85 29.21 -1.95
C CYS A 313 7.15 30.64 -1.47
N GLY A 314 7.74 31.50 -2.31
CA GLY A 314 8.01 32.90 -1.99
C GLY A 314 6.74 33.75 -1.83
N ILE A 315 5.67 33.41 -2.54
CA ILE A 315 4.38 34.13 -2.48
C ILE A 315 3.61 33.76 -1.20
N TYR A 316 3.69 32.49 -0.77
CA TYR A 316 3.03 32.00 0.45
C TYR A 316 3.57 32.65 1.74
N TRP A 317 4.87 32.98 1.78
CA TRP A 317 5.51 33.58 2.95
C TRP A 317 5.13 35.05 3.20
N ILE A 318 4.68 35.78 2.17
CA ILE A 318 4.27 37.19 2.30
C ILE A 318 2.83 37.29 2.85
N SER A 319 2.03 36.23 2.74
CA SER A 319 0.61 36.22 3.13
C SER A 319 0.31 35.87 4.60
N THR A 320 1.28 35.46 5.42
CA THR A 320 1.02 34.86 6.74
C THR A 320 1.53 35.64 7.97
N THR A 321 1.86 36.94 7.86
CA THR A 321 2.12 37.76 9.06
C THR A 321 0.81 38.16 9.78
N PRO A 322 0.62 37.84 11.08
CA PRO A 322 -0.66 38.03 11.76
C PRO A 322 -0.80 39.43 12.36
N SER A 323 -1.98 40.06 12.16
CA SER A 323 -2.42 41.25 12.91
C SER A 323 -3.47 40.88 13.97
N HIS A 324 -3.20 41.28 15.22
CA HIS A 324 -4.08 41.12 16.39
C HIS A 324 -5.47 41.76 16.23
N ARG A 325 -6.53 41.13 16.77
CA ARG A 325 -7.48 41.72 17.77
C ARG A 325 -8.60 40.77 18.25
N LEU A 326 -8.69 40.66 19.58
CA LEU A 326 -9.85 40.76 20.50
C LEU A 326 -11.12 39.90 20.34
N SER A 327 -11.21 38.89 21.24
CA SER A 327 -12.33 38.50 22.13
C SER A 327 -13.71 39.17 21.97
N THR A 328 -14.77 38.34 21.97
CA THR A 328 -15.89 38.45 22.93
C THR A 328 -16.64 37.12 23.12
N SER A 329 -16.98 36.81 24.38
CA SER A 329 -17.76 35.65 24.84
C SER A 329 -19.27 35.79 24.61
N SER A 330 -20.00 34.68 24.54
CA SER A 330 -21.31 34.57 25.23
C SER A 330 -21.72 33.11 25.52
N ARG A 331 -22.59 32.99 26.53
CA ARG A 331 -22.90 31.87 27.43
C ARG A 331 -24.02 30.92 26.97
N SER A 332 -24.10 29.80 27.72
CA SER A 332 -25.28 29.06 28.25
C SER A 332 -25.61 27.75 27.52
N SER A 333 -26.05 26.66 28.16
CA SER A 333 -26.18 26.18 29.56
C SER A 333 -26.51 24.66 29.47
N PRO A 334 -26.31 23.85 30.54
CA PRO A 334 -26.36 22.39 30.47
C PRO A 334 -27.74 21.80 30.79
N ARG A 335 -28.07 20.63 30.21
CA ARG A 335 -29.11 19.72 30.74
C ARG A 335 -28.54 18.31 30.91
N SER A 336 -28.81 17.76 32.09
CA SER A 336 -28.39 16.46 32.59
C SER A 336 -29.17 15.29 31.98
N PRO A 337 -28.60 14.07 31.97
CA PRO A 337 -29.25 12.84 31.54
C PRO A 337 -29.93 12.12 32.72
N ALA A 338 -31.08 11.50 32.46
CA ALA A 338 -31.69 10.52 33.35
C ALA A 338 -32.35 9.41 32.53
N ASP A 339 -31.84 8.21 32.76
CA ASP A 339 -32.53 6.91 32.87
C ASP A 339 -33.32 6.37 31.68
N TRP A 340 -32.75 5.34 31.03
CA TRP A 340 -33.48 4.10 30.79
C TRP A 340 -32.51 2.91 30.65
N GLU A 341 -32.31 2.18 31.74
CA GLU A 341 -31.98 0.75 31.70
C GLU A 341 -33.27 -0.07 31.74
N LYS A 342 -33.21 -1.24 31.08
CA LYS A 342 -34.18 -2.36 31.02
C LYS A 342 -35.27 -2.19 29.97
N PHE A 343 -35.24 -3.04 28.94
CA PHE A 343 -35.90 -4.34 29.00
C PHE A 343 -35.40 -5.27 27.89
N SER A 344 -35.09 -6.48 28.32
CA SER A 344 -34.69 -7.65 27.56
C SER A 344 -35.83 -8.23 26.72
N SER A 345 -35.42 -8.93 25.65
CA SER A 345 -36.23 -9.64 24.65
C SER A 345 -37.29 -10.58 25.20
N PRO A 346 -38.24 -10.99 24.35
CA PRO A 346 -38.27 -12.42 24.03
C PRO A 346 -38.51 -12.78 22.55
N ASN A 347 -37.87 -13.89 22.18
CA ASN A 347 -38.06 -14.78 21.04
C ASN A 347 -39.47 -14.80 20.41
N VAL A 348 -39.54 -14.63 19.08
CA VAL A 348 -40.58 -15.24 18.24
C VAL A 348 -39.95 -15.76 16.95
N LYS A 349 -39.96 -17.08 16.79
CA LYS A 349 -39.73 -17.77 15.50
C LYS A 349 -40.89 -17.43 14.57
N ALA A 350 -40.62 -16.82 13.41
CA ALA A 350 -41.59 -16.67 12.33
C ALA A 350 -41.13 -17.49 11.11
N GLN A 351 -41.98 -18.42 10.71
CA GLN A 351 -41.85 -19.26 9.51
C GLN A 351 -42.06 -18.40 8.25
N VAL A 352 -41.17 -18.53 7.26
CA VAL A 352 -41.31 -17.93 5.93
C VAL A 352 -42.18 -18.85 5.05
N PRO A 353 -43.24 -18.36 4.38
CA PRO A 353 -43.95 -19.15 3.38
C PRO A 353 -43.16 -19.17 2.07
N VAL A 354 -42.98 -20.37 1.53
CA VAL A 354 -42.49 -20.63 0.17
C VAL A 354 -43.58 -20.23 -0.84
N SER A 355 -43.30 -19.26 -1.71
CA SER A 355 -44.11 -18.96 -2.89
C SER A 355 -43.39 -19.39 -4.18
N ALA A 356 -44.12 -20.15 -4.99
CA ALA A 356 -43.72 -20.71 -6.28
C ALA A 356 -43.63 -19.61 -7.39
N PRO A 357 -43.06 -19.93 -8.58
CA PRO A 357 -42.43 -18.95 -9.46
C PRO A 357 -43.43 -18.12 -10.27
N THR A 358 -43.21 -16.81 -10.28
CA THR A 358 -43.92 -15.83 -11.11
C THR A 358 -43.38 -15.86 -12.56
N PRO A 359 -44.22 -15.70 -13.61
CA PRO A 359 -43.79 -15.66 -15.01
C PRO A 359 -42.87 -14.45 -15.31
N PRO A 360 -42.09 -14.45 -16.41
CA PRO A 360 -40.97 -13.53 -16.60
C PRO A 360 -41.47 -12.08 -16.70
N SER A 361 -41.20 -11.30 -15.66
CA SER A 361 -41.42 -9.86 -15.67
C SER A 361 -40.43 -9.19 -16.63
N ARG A 362 -40.86 -8.06 -17.21
CA ARG A 362 -40.06 -7.15 -18.06
C ARG A 362 -38.58 -7.16 -17.66
N ALA A 363 -37.69 -7.29 -18.65
CA ALA A 363 -36.24 -7.15 -18.48
C ALA A 363 -35.94 -5.99 -17.53
N SER A 364 -35.19 -6.29 -16.46
CA SER A 364 -34.76 -5.27 -15.50
C SER A 364 -34.08 -4.13 -16.25
N LYS A 365 -34.41 -2.89 -15.89
CA LYS A 365 -33.74 -1.70 -16.47
C LYS A 365 -32.37 -1.43 -15.86
N LYS A 366 -32.05 -2.11 -14.74
CA LYS A 366 -30.89 -1.82 -13.91
C LYS A 366 -30.26 -3.11 -13.41
N ASP A 367 -28.99 -3.31 -13.72
CA ASP A 367 -28.22 -4.46 -13.23
C ASP A 367 -27.04 -4.03 -12.38
N LEU A 368 -26.81 -4.82 -11.34
CA LEU A 368 -25.61 -4.77 -10.52
C LEU A 368 -24.78 -6.01 -10.85
N VAL A 369 -23.56 -5.78 -11.33
CA VAL A 369 -22.60 -6.82 -11.70
C VAL A 369 -21.52 -6.83 -10.63
N VAL A 370 -21.42 -7.93 -9.90
CA VAL A 370 -20.63 -8.01 -8.67
C VAL A 370 -19.59 -9.10 -8.81
N ALA A 371 -18.31 -8.72 -8.72
CA ALA A 371 -17.21 -9.66 -8.58
C ALA A 371 -17.06 -10.03 -7.11
N SER A 372 -17.13 -11.34 -6.80
CA SER A 372 -17.20 -11.87 -5.43
C SER A 372 -16.32 -13.11 -5.28
N MET A 373 -15.87 -13.35 -4.06
CA MET A 373 -15.31 -14.62 -3.60
C MET A 373 -16.34 -15.38 -2.73
N LEU A 374 -16.11 -16.68 -2.51
CA LEU A 374 -16.99 -17.56 -1.75
C LEU A 374 -17.19 -17.08 -0.30
N GLY A 375 -16.17 -16.43 0.27
CA GLY A 375 -16.20 -15.88 1.63
C GLY A 375 -16.90 -14.53 1.77
N ASP A 376 -17.28 -13.88 0.66
CA ASP A 376 -17.85 -12.53 0.72
C ASP A 376 -19.34 -12.56 1.12
N ASN A 377 -19.74 -11.57 1.92
CA ASN A 377 -21.16 -11.38 2.24
C ASN A 377 -21.81 -10.45 1.21
N THR A 378 -22.67 -11.01 0.36
CA THR A 378 -23.46 -10.27 -0.65
C THR A 378 -24.95 -10.16 -0.32
N THR A 379 -25.40 -10.60 0.87
CA THR A 379 -26.84 -10.58 1.22
C THR A 379 -27.38 -9.15 1.32
N TRP A 380 -26.54 -8.20 1.74
CA TRP A 380 -26.87 -6.79 1.86
C TRP A 380 -27.41 -6.18 0.55
N LEU A 381 -26.97 -6.69 -0.61
CA LEU A 381 -27.45 -6.25 -1.91
C LEU A 381 -28.95 -6.49 -2.08
N TYR A 382 -29.44 -7.63 -1.60
CA TYR A 382 -30.84 -8.01 -1.68
C TYR A 382 -31.69 -7.25 -0.67
N GLU A 383 -31.11 -6.96 0.50
CA GLU A 383 -31.77 -6.23 1.58
C GLU A 383 -31.92 -4.73 1.26
N HIS A 384 -30.87 -4.09 0.74
CA HIS A 384 -30.81 -2.64 0.61
C HIS A 384 -31.02 -2.12 -0.82
N LEU A 385 -30.80 -2.94 -1.85
CA LEU A 385 -30.87 -2.51 -3.25
C LEU A 385 -31.92 -3.29 -4.05
N PRO A 386 -33.19 -3.39 -3.60
CA PRO A 386 -34.19 -4.26 -4.22
C PRO A 386 -34.45 -3.93 -5.70
N ASP A 387 -34.30 -2.68 -6.09
CA ASP A 387 -34.56 -2.18 -7.46
C ASP A 387 -33.49 -2.56 -8.50
N TRP A 388 -32.36 -3.11 -8.07
CA TRP A 388 -31.29 -3.58 -8.94
C TRP A 388 -31.40 -5.09 -9.12
N ARG A 389 -31.28 -5.60 -10.35
CA ARG A 389 -31.09 -7.04 -10.58
C ARG A 389 -29.64 -7.41 -10.27
N LYS A 390 -29.41 -8.45 -9.49
CA LYS A 390 -28.07 -8.83 -9.01
C LYS A 390 -27.51 -9.93 -9.90
N ASN A 391 -26.29 -9.73 -10.38
CA ASN A 391 -25.49 -10.71 -11.08
C ASN A 391 -24.19 -10.88 -10.29
N VAL A 392 -24.21 -11.76 -9.29
CA VAL A 392 -23.08 -12.00 -8.39
C VAL A 392 -22.25 -13.16 -8.94
N PHE A 393 -21.05 -12.87 -9.42
CA PHE A 393 -20.11 -13.89 -9.92
C PHE A 393 -19.16 -14.28 -8.80
N VAL A 394 -19.16 -15.57 -8.44
CA VAL A 394 -18.25 -16.14 -7.42
C VAL A 394 -17.08 -16.81 -8.14
N VAL A 395 -15.91 -16.17 -8.14
CA VAL A 395 -14.79 -16.51 -9.05
C VAL A 395 -13.93 -17.69 -8.56
N ASP A 396 -14.00 -18.02 -7.28
CA ASP A 396 -13.29 -19.10 -6.61
C ASP A 396 -14.17 -20.34 -6.33
N ASP A 397 -15.45 -20.31 -6.75
CA ASP A 397 -16.37 -21.46 -6.72
C ASP A 397 -16.83 -21.84 -8.13
N LYS A 398 -16.30 -22.96 -8.65
CA LYS A 398 -16.67 -23.49 -9.97
C LYS A 398 -18.09 -24.05 -10.04
N THR A 399 -18.77 -24.20 -8.89
CA THR A 399 -20.14 -24.71 -8.80
C THR A 399 -21.17 -23.59 -8.65
N ALA A 400 -20.74 -22.34 -8.49
CA ALA A 400 -21.63 -21.20 -8.39
C ALA A 400 -22.44 -20.98 -9.68
N ASP A 401 -23.68 -20.51 -9.53
CA ASP A 401 -24.60 -20.25 -10.64
C ASP A 401 -24.01 -19.30 -11.69
N LEU A 402 -23.25 -18.28 -11.23
CA LEU A 402 -22.46 -17.39 -12.07
C LEU A 402 -21.01 -17.45 -11.61
N THR A 403 -20.13 -17.87 -12.53
CA THR A 403 -18.67 -17.94 -12.30
C THR A 403 -17.92 -17.67 -13.61
N VAL A 404 -16.60 -17.67 -13.55
CA VAL A 404 -15.71 -17.43 -14.69
C VAL A 404 -14.90 -18.67 -15.04
N VAL A 405 -14.54 -18.81 -16.32
CA VAL A 405 -13.75 -19.96 -16.81
C VAL A 405 -12.36 -20.01 -16.16
N LYS A 406 -11.77 -18.83 -15.91
CA LYS A 406 -10.46 -18.65 -15.27
C LYS A 406 -10.49 -17.37 -14.46
N ASN A 407 -10.10 -17.44 -13.20
CA ASN A 407 -9.92 -16.26 -12.35
C ASN A 407 -8.59 -15.58 -12.74
N LYS A 408 -8.65 -14.57 -13.62
CA LYS A 408 -7.49 -13.80 -14.13
C LYS A 408 -7.90 -12.38 -14.51
N GLY A 409 -7.10 -11.39 -14.15
CA GLY A 409 -7.38 -9.97 -14.35
C GLY A 409 -8.29 -9.36 -13.28
N ARG A 410 -8.29 -9.90 -12.05
CA ARG A 410 -9.18 -9.45 -10.97
C ARG A 410 -10.67 -9.42 -11.41
N GLU A 411 -11.40 -8.34 -11.11
CA GLU A 411 -12.81 -8.15 -11.49
C GLU A 411 -13.06 -8.08 -13.00
N SER A 412 -12.02 -7.84 -13.81
CA SER A 412 -12.16 -7.61 -15.25
C SER A 412 -12.71 -8.83 -15.99
N MET A 413 -12.38 -10.04 -15.55
CA MET A 413 -12.94 -11.26 -16.15
C MET A 413 -14.45 -11.36 -15.93
N VAL A 414 -14.92 -10.98 -14.75
CA VAL A 414 -16.35 -10.96 -14.41
C VAL A 414 -17.06 -9.95 -15.31
N TYR A 415 -16.54 -8.72 -15.38
CA TYR A 415 -17.18 -7.63 -16.12
C TYR A 415 -17.25 -7.92 -17.61
N LEU A 416 -16.15 -8.40 -18.21
CA LEU A 416 -16.13 -8.82 -19.61
C LEU A 416 -17.06 -10.01 -19.89
N THR A 417 -17.10 -11.00 -18.99
CA THR A 417 -18.01 -12.16 -19.14
C THR A 417 -19.46 -11.71 -19.15
N TYR A 418 -19.86 -10.87 -18.18
CA TYR A 418 -21.22 -10.33 -18.13
C TYR A 418 -21.58 -9.57 -19.41
N ILE A 419 -20.70 -8.65 -19.86
CA ILE A 419 -20.95 -7.84 -21.07
C ILE A 419 -21.11 -8.73 -22.30
N ILE A 420 -20.24 -9.73 -22.48
CA ILE A 420 -20.27 -10.62 -23.66
C ILE A 420 -21.52 -11.48 -23.66
N ASP A 421 -21.84 -12.10 -22.53
CA ASP A 421 -22.93 -13.07 -22.42
C ASP A 421 -24.30 -12.38 -22.56
N ASN A 422 -24.39 -11.11 -22.11
CA ASN A 422 -25.62 -10.34 -22.15
C ASN A 422 -25.69 -9.32 -23.29
N TYR A 423 -24.66 -9.20 -24.15
CA TYR A 423 -24.50 -8.10 -25.12
C TYR A 423 -25.78 -7.74 -25.91
N ASP A 424 -26.51 -8.75 -26.38
CA ASP A 424 -27.72 -8.58 -27.19
C ASP A 424 -28.98 -8.24 -26.37
N HIS A 425 -28.90 -8.40 -25.04
CA HIS A 425 -29.99 -8.25 -24.06
C HIS A 425 -29.59 -7.41 -22.84
N LEU A 426 -28.59 -6.52 -22.99
CA LEU A 426 -28.13 -5.65 -21.91
C LEU A 426 -29.29 -4.79 -21.36
N PRO A 427 -29.37 -4.57 -20.04
CA PRO A 427 -30.33 -3.65 -19.43
C PRO A 427 -29.97 -2.19 -19.73
N ASP A 428 -30.87 -1.25 -19.47
CA ASP A 428 -30.65 0.18 -19.75
C ASP A 428 -29.41 0.73 -19.01
N HIS A 429 -29.22 0.36 -17.73
CA HIS A 429 -28.12 0.83 -16.89
C HIS A 429 -27.44 -0.33 -16.14
N MET A 430 -26.12 -0.28 -16.05
CA MET A 430 -25.32 -1.28 -15.32
C MET A 430 -24.38 -0.59 -14.35
N LEU A 431 -24.23 -1.17 -13.16
CA LEU A 431 -23.19 -0.84 -12.20
C LEU A 431 -22.28 -2.05 -12.02
N PHE A 432 -20.98 -1.83 -12.16
CA PHE A 432 -19.94 -2.83 -11.94
C PHE A 432 -19.24 -2.48 -10.62
N ILE A 433 -19.35 -3.38 -9.63
CA ILE A 433 -18.88 -3.13 -8.26
C ILE A 433 -18.16 -4.35 -7.68
N HIS A 434 -17.50 -4.15 -6.55
CA HIS A 434 -17.00 -5.22 -5.68
C HIS A 434 -18.11 -5.69 -4.71
N SER A 435 -17.88 -6.84 -4.06
CA SER A 435 -18.87 -7.57 -3.26
C SER A 435 -19.18 -6.98 -1.89
N GLN A 436 -18.16 -6.40 -1.23
CA GLN A 436 -18.24 -5.99 0.16
C GLN A 436 -19.07 -4.70 0.34
N ARG A 437 -19.96 -4.69 1.33
CA ARG A 437 -20.77 -3.49 1.67
C ARG A 437 -19.89 -2.34 2.12
N TYR A 438 -19.03 -2.64 3.08
CA TYR A 438 -18.08 -1.68 3.63
C TYR A 438 -16.71 -1.96 3.05
N GLN A 439 -16.19 -1.05 2.25
CA GLN A 439 -14.89 -1.16 1.62
C GLN A 439 -14.35 0.22 1.29
N TRP A 440 -13.05 0.42 1.48
CA TRP A 440 -12.39 1.71 1.27
C TRP A 440 -12.57 2.29 -0.14
N HIS A 441 -12.94 1.47 -1.12
CA HIS A 441 -13.25 1.88 -2.48
C HIS A 441 -14.57 2.66 -2.62
N ASN A 442 -15.40 2.69 -1.57
CA ASN A 442 -16.68 3.41 -1.58
C ASN A 442 -16.46 4.86 -1.11
N ASP A 443 -16.95 5.81 -1.90
CA ASP A 443 -16.76 7.26 -1.70
C ASP A 443 -17.75 7.84 -0.65
N ASP A 444 -17.78 7.19 0.50
CA ASP A 444 -18.62 7.48 1.65
C ASP A 444 -17.76 7.59 2.93
N PRO A 445 -18.09 8.46 3.90
CA PRO A 445 -17.31 8.60 5.13
C PRO A 445 -17.15 7.30 5.91
N TYR A 446 -18.17 6.43 5.86
CA TYR A 446 -18.13 5.12 6.50
C TYR A 446 -17.74 3.99 5.55
N TYR A 447 -17.30 4.34 4.34
CA TYR A 447 -16.97 3.39 3.28
C TYR A 447 -18.16 2.47 2.94
N ASP A 448 -19.40 2.90 3.21
CA ASP A 448 -20.62 2.12 2.98
C ASP A 448 -21.12 2.31 1.54
N GLY A 449 -21.29 1.21 0.82
CA GLY A 449 -21.80 1.22 -0.55
C GLY A 449 -23.31 1.48 -0.64
N VAL A 450 -24.07 1.22 0.44
CA VAL A 450 -25.53 1.41 0.46
C VAL A 450 -25.96 2.86 0.21
N PRO A 451 -25.49 3.88 0.97
CA PRO A 451 -25.92 5.25 0.77
C PRO A 451 -25.55 5.79 -0.60
N MET A 452 -24.40 5.35 -1.15
CA MET A 452 -23.92 5.73 -2.46
C MET A 452 -24.83 5.15 -3.54
N ILE A 453 -24.91 3.83 -3.67
CA ILE A 453 -25.67 3.17 -4.75
C ILE A 453 -27.16 3.53 -4.70
N SER A 454 -27.73 3.75 -3.51
CA SER A 454 -29.12 4.20 -3.35
C SER A 454 -29.37 5.60 -3.91
N ARG A 455 -28.34 6.46 -3.96
CA ARG A 455 -28.40 7.82 -4.51
C ARG A 455 -27.93 7.93 -5.95
N PHE A 456 -27.52 6.82 -6.56
CA PHE A 456 -26.95 6.82 -7.90
C PHE A 456 -27.93 7.45 -8.92
N GLN A 457 -27.46 8.48 -9.62
CA GLN A 457 -28.26 9.24 -10.58
C GLN A 457 -28.25 8.58 -11.96
N THR A 458 -29.10 7.58 -12.15
CA THR A 458 -29.27 6.93 -13.47
C THR A 458 -29.56 7.88 -14.65
N PRO A 459 -30.30 9.01 -14.50
CA PRO A 459 -30.47 9.95 -15.61
C PRO A 459 -29.16 10.59 -16.09
N TYR A 460 -28.24 10.88 -15.16
CA TYR A 460 -26.93 11.40 -15.52
C TYR A 460 -26.10 10.33 -16.24
N LEU A 461 -26.12 9.09 -15.74
CA LEU A 461 -25.46 7.98 -16.43
C LEU A 461 -26.00 7.79 -17.86
N GLU A 462 -27.32 7.90 -18.06
CA GLU A 462 -27.92 7.79 -19.39
C GLU A 462 -27.47 8.93 -20.31
N GLU A 463 -27.23 10.12 -19.77
CA GLU A 463 -26.73 11.29 -20.51
C GLU A 463 -25.27 11.12 -20.95
N VAL A 464 -24.37 10.73 -20.05
CA VAL A 464 -22.92 10.69 -20.32
C VAL A 464 -22.39 9.32 -20.73
N GLY A 465 -23.14 8.27 -20.45
CA GLY A 465 -22.86 6.90 -20.85
C GLY A 465 -21.88 6.14 -19.96
N TYR A 466 -20.92 6.81 -19.32
CA TYR A 466 -19.96 6.22 -18.37
C TYR A 466 -19.70 7.17 -17.21
N VAL A 467 -19.63 6.62 -15.99
CA VAL A 467 -19.18 7.35 -14.80
C VAL A 467 -18.30 6.45 -13.94
N ASN A 468 -17.22 6.98 -13.38
CA ASN A 468 -16.53 6.34 -12.27
C ASN A 468 -17.37 6.49 -10.99
N LEU A 469 -17.40 5.48 -10.13
CA LEU A 469 -18.13 5.56 -8.85
C LEU A 469 -17.35 6.30 -7.76
N ARG A 470 -16.08 6.64 -8.02
CA ARG A 470 -15.26 7.45 -7.13
C ARG A 470 -15.10 8.86 -7.68
N CYS A 471 -15.35 9.85 -6.84
CA CYS A 471 -15.23 11.27 -7.16
C CYS A 471 -13.97 11.91 -6.55
N ALA A 472 -13.46 11.38 -5.44
CA ALA A 472 -12.19 11.83 -4.86
C ALA A 472 -10.99 11.39 -5.72
N TRP A 473 -10.01 12.29 -5.88
CA TRP A 473 -8.84 12.09 -6.75
C TRP A 473 -7.68 11.33 -6.10
N VAL A 474 -7.80 11.00 -4.82
CA VAL A 474 -6.70 10.56 -3.95
C VAL A 474 -5.95 9.29 -4.41
N LEU A 475 -6.42 8.59 -5.45
CA LEU A 475 -5.64 7.59 -6.22
C LEU A 475 -6.05 7.60 -7.69
N GLY A 476 -5.08 7.67 -8.61
CA GLY A 476 -5.30 7.53 -10.05
C GLY A 476 -5.46 8.82 -10.86
N CYS A 477 -5.70 9.96 -10.19
CA CYS A 477 -5.88 11.27 -10.82
C CYS A 477 -4.84 12.28 -10.32
N PRO A 478 -4.42 13.28 -11.13
CA PRO A 478 -4.82 13.51 -12.52
C PRO A 478 -4.19 12.57 -13.54
N GLU A 479 -2.99 12.08 -13.25
CA GLU A 479 -2.15 11.29 -14.16
C GLU A 479 -1.51 10.19 -13.31
N GLU A 480 -1.83 8.93 -13.60
CA GLU A 480 -1.28 7.78 -12.90
C GLU A 480 -0.21 7.07 -13.72
N ILE A 481 -0.50 6.88 -15.01
CA ILE A 481 0.32 6.06 -15.90
C ILE A 481 0.81 6.97 -17.02
N HIS A 482 2.10 6.93 -17.34
CA HIS A 482 2.69 7.59 -18.49
C HIS A 482 3.27 6.56 -19.45
N PRO A 483 2.45 5.94 -20.32
CA PRO A 483 2.81 4.73 -21.08
C PRO A 483 4.08 4.84 -21.93
N LEU A 484 4.43 6.04 -22.40
CA LEU A 484 5.58 6.26 -23.28
C LEU A 484 6.86 6.62 -22.53
N THR A 485 6.76 7.11 -21.30
CA THR A 485 7.91 7.56 -20.51
C THR A 485 8.23 6.63 -19.36
N ASP A 486 7.24 5.89 -18.88
CA ASP A 486 7.38 4.79 -17.92
C ASP A 486 7.97 3.57 -18.64
N ASN A 487 9.24 3.67 -19.06
CA ASN A 487 9.92 2.68 -19.90
C ASN A 487 10.56 1.52 -19.10
N ASP A 488 10.23 1.35 -17.83
CA ASP A 488 10.82 0.29 -17.03
C ASP A 488 10.04 -1.01 -17.21
N VAL A 489 10.68 -1.99 -17.85
CA VAL A 489 10.24 -3.40 -17.87
C VAL A 489 10.39 -4.02 -16.46
N ASP A 490 11.08 -3.33 -15.55
CA ASP A 490 11.42 -3.80 -14.20
C ASP A 490 10.81 -2.99 -13.05
N ALA A 491 10.12 -1.87 -13.33
CA ALA A 491 9.46 -1.03 -12.32
C ALA A 491 7.95 -1.07 -12.48
N VAL A 492 7.24 -0.82 -11.39
CA VAL A 492 5.81 -1.05 -11.35
C VAL A 492 4.89 -0.11 -12.08
N HIS A 493 5.45 0.77 -12.87
CA HIS A 493 4.61 1.62 -13.65
C HIS A 493 4.02 0.74 -14.73
N ALA A 494 2.69 0.61 -14.70
CA ALA A 494 1.97 -0.12 -15.71
C ALA A 494 2.50 0.31 -17.07
N GLY A 495 2.80 1.59 -17.31
CA GLY A 495 3.89 2.07 -18.17
C GLY A 495 4.33 1.19 -19.34
N ALA A 496 5.40 0.41 -19.16
CA ALA A 496 5.99 -0.44 -20.19
C ALA A 496 5.07 -1.60 -20.60
N TYR A 497 4.39 -2.22 -19.63
CA TYR A 497 3.39 -3.27 -19.88
C TYR A 497 2.06 -2.72 -20.37
N TYR A 498 1.75 -1.47 -20.03
CA TYR A 498 0.53 -0.74 -20.35
C TYR A 498 0.65 -0.19 -21.74
N MET A 499 1.81 0.23 -22.23
CA MET A 499 1.99 0.49 -23.66
C MET A 499 1.63 -0.77 -24.47
N ASN A 500 2.22 -1.91 -24.14
CA ASN A 500 1.97 -3.17 -24.85
C ASN A 500 0.51 -3.65 -24.66
N GLY A 501 -0.01 -3.57 -23.44
CA GLY A 501 -1.40 -3.90 -23.10
C GLY A 501 -2.39 -2.99 -23.80
N PHE A 502 -2.15 -1.67 -23.79
CA PHE A 502 -2.93 -0.66 -24.49
C PHE A 502 -2.91 -0.91 -25.99
N GLN A 503 -1.75 -1.20 -26.59
CA GLN A 503 -1.68 -1.53 -28.02
C GLN A 503 -2.43 -2.83 -28.35
N ALA A 504 -2.46 -3.80 -27.43
CA ALA A 504 -3.23 -5.04 -27.60
C ALA A 504 -4.74 -4.80 -27.45
N LEU A 505 -5.16 -3.94 -26.52
CA LEU A 505 -6.55 -3.58 -26.29
C LEU A 505 -7.07 -2.65 -27.41
N PHE A 506 -6.29 -1.64 -27.79
CA PHE A 506 -6.63 -0.59 -28.73
C PHE A 506 -5.69 -0.60 -29.96
N PRO A 507 -5.78 -1.64 -30.81
CA PRO A 507 -4.88 -1.78 -31.95
C PRO A 507 -5.04 -0.61 -32.94
N GLY A 508 -3.93 0.06 -33.24
CA GLY A 508 -3.89 1.20 -34.17
C GLY A 508 -4.30 2.55 -33.56
N VAL A 509 -4.60 2.60 -32.27
CA VAL A 509 -4.79 3.86 -31.52
C VAL A 509 -3.44 4.35 -31.03
N GLU A 510 -3.20 5.66 -31.12
CA GLU A 510 -1.98 6.28 -30.58
C GLU A 510 -1.96 6.10 -29.06
N VAL A 511 -0.81 5.65 -28.55
CA VAL A 511 -0.62 5.46 -27.11
C VAL A 511 -0.58 6.84 -26.46
N PRO A 512 -1.40 7.12 -25.44
CA PRO A 512 -1.44 8.44 -24.81
C PRO A 512 -0.17 8.71 -24.00
N ASP A 513 0.18 9.99 -23.86
CA ASP A 513 1.31 10.45 -23.04
C ASP A 513 1.07 10.23 -21.54
N ALA A 514 -0.20 10.28 -21.11
CA ALA A 514 -0.63 10.08 -19.74
C ALA A 514 -2.04 9.48 -19.70
N VAL A 515 -2.31 8.68 -18.67
CA VAL A 515 -3.61 8.09 -18.36
C VAL A 515 -3.91 8.35 -16.90
N GLY A 516 -5.13 8.81 -16.61
CA GLY A 516 -5.57 9.06 -15.25
C GLY A 516 -7.07 8.90 -15.10
N VAL A 517 -7.48 8.24 -14.04
CA VAL A 517 -8.88 8.03 -13.64
C VAL A 517 -8.87 7.58 -12.18
N SER A 518 -9.86 7.95 -11.40
CA SER A 518 -9.96 7.48 -10.01
C SER A 518 -9.94 5.94 -9.96
N CYS A 519 -9.12 5.36 -9.09
CA CYS A 519 -8.83 3.92 -9.08
C CYS A 519 -10.06 3.01 -8.91
N CYS A 520 -9.78 1.71 -9.02
CA CYS A 520 -10.49 0.61 -8.39
C CYS A 520 -11.66 0.03 -9.19
N ALA A 521 -11.72 0.31 -10.49
CA ALA A 521 -12.59 -0.35 -11.48
C ALA A 521 -14.09 -0.44 -11.12
N GLN A 522 -14.60 0.41 -10.23
CA GLN A 522 -16.03 0.51 -9.95
C GLN A 522 -16.64 1.62 -10.79
N PHE A 523 -17.54 1.27 -11.71
CA PHE A 523 -18.10 2.23 -12.66
C PHE A 523 -19.56 1.91 -13.02
N GLY A 524 -20.26 2.95 -13.47
CA GLY A 524 -21.56 2.83 -14.12
C GLY A 524 -21.44 2.97 -15.62
N VAL A 525 -22.22 2.21 -16.36
CA VAL A 525 -22.28 2.31 -17.82
C VAL A 525 -23.71 2.14 -18.34
N ALA A 526 -24.08 2.96 -19.32
CA ALA A 526 -25.36 2.86 -20.01
C ALA A 526 -25.31 1.82 -21.13
N ARG A 527 -26.46 1.24 -21.46
CA ARG A 527 -26.60 0.26 -22.56
C ARG A 527 -26.02 0.76 -23.86
N TRP A 528 -26.44 1.96 -24.27
CA TRP A 528 -26.06 2.53 -25.54
C TRP A 528 -24.54 2.70 -25.63
N LYS A 529 -23.88 3.03 -24.51
CA LYS A 529 -22.43 3.20 -24.42
C LYS A 529 -21.66 1.90 -24.67
N ILE A 530 -22.14 0.77 -24.13
CA ILE A 530 -21.55 -0.56 -24.47
C ILE A 530 -21.74 -0.88 -25.95
N LEU A 531 -22.92 -0.57 -26.49
CA LEU A 531 -23.29 -0.90 -27.87
C LEU A 531 -22.57 -0.04 -28.93
N GLU A 532 -21.93 1.07 -28.56
CA GLU A 532 -21.03 1.82 -29.45
C GLU A 532 -19.86 0.97 -29.95
N ARG A 533 -19.47 -0.04 -29.16
CA ARG A 533 -18.36 -0.93 -29.46
C ARG A 533 -18.88 -2.33 -29.79
N PRO A 534 -18.45 -2.97 -30.90
CA PRO A 534 -18.95 -4.28 -31.28
C PRO A 534 -18.59 -5.37 -30.25
N LYS A 535 -19.46 -6.37 -30.09
CA LYS A 535 -19.24 -7.53 -29.20
C LYS A 535 -17.87 -8.18 -29.37
N SER A 536 -17.35 -8.20 -30.59
CA SER A 536 -16.03 -8.77 -30.93
C SER A 536 -14.87 -8.09 -30.22
N ASP A 537 -14.98 -6.82 -29.86
CA ASP A 537 -13.93 -6.10 -29.13
C ASP A 537 -13.87 -6.56 -27.67
N TYR A 538 -15.02 -6.68 -27.00
CA TYR A 538 -15.09 -7.24 -25.65
C TYR A 538 -14.56 -8.68 -25.62
N GLN A 539 -14.88 -9.48 -26.64
CA GLN A 539 -14.31 -10.82 -26.82
C GLN A 539 -12.78 -10.79 -27.00
N ARG A 540 -12.25 -9.81 -27.73
CA ARG A 540 -10.79 -9.61 -27.87
C ARG A 540 -10.15 -9.25 -26.54
N TYR A 541 -10.75 -8.37 -25.74
CA TYR A 541 -10.24 -8.01 -24.41
C TYR A 541 -10.21 -9.23 -23.48
N LYS A 542 -11.30 -10.01 -23.47
CA LYS A 542 -11.37 -11.25 -22.68
C LYS A 542 -10.34 -12.28 -23.16
N LYS A 543 -10.14 -12.39 -24.48
CA LYS A 543 -9.12 -13.26 -25.06
C LYS A 543 -7.70 -12.83 -24.64
N TRP A 544 -7.37 -11.55 -24.77
CA TRP A 544 -6.09 -11.01 -24.31
C TRP A 544 -5.86 -11.30 -22.82
N LEU A 545 -6.87 -11.10 -21.98
CA LEU A 545 -6.77 -11.35 -20.55
C LEU A 545 -6.51 -12.84 -20.21
N LEU A 546 -7.07 -13.76 -20.99
CA LEU A 546 -6.85 -15.19 -20.82
C LEU A 546 -5.46 -15.65 -21.30
N GLU A 547 -4.98 -15.06 -22.40
CA GLU A 547 -3.78 -15.49 -23.14
C GLU A 547 -2.51 -14.74 -22.75
N THR A 548 -2.62 -13.54 -22.18
CA THR A 548 -1.46 -12.74 -21.76
C THR A 548 -0.62 -13.48 -20.74
N GLU A 549 0.70 -13.35 -20.84
CA GLU A 549 1.67 -13.92 -19.90
C GLU A 549 1.74 -13.11 -18.59
N LEU A 550 1.22 -11.88 -18.59
CA LEU A 550 1.14 -11.03 -17.40
C LEU A 550 0.36 -11.72 -16.28
N ASP A 551 0.79 -11.54 -15.03
CA ASP A 551 0.08 -12.06 -13.87
C ASP A 551 -1.32 -11.42 -13.70
N ASP A 552 -2.08 -11.94 -12.72
CA ASP A 552 -3.43 -11.47 -12.40
C ASP A 552 -3.47 -9.99 -12.02
N ALA A 553 -2.50 -9.53 -11.23
CA ALA A 553 -2.48 -8.17 -10.70
C ALA A 553 -2.15 -7.14 -11.79
N MET A 554 -1.16 -7.42 -12.62
CA MET A 554 -0.69 -6.55 -13.69
C MET A 554 -1.70 -6.47 -14.83
N SER A 555 -2.22 -7.61 -15.27
CA SER A 555 -3.27 -7.64 -16.29
C SER A 555 -4.58 -6.99 -15.80
N GLY A 556 -4.89 -7.13 -14.51
CA GLY A 556 -5.98 -6.40 -13.85
C GLY A 556 -5.76 -4.89 -13.83
N ARG A 557 -4.56 -4.41 -13.46
CA ARG A 557 -4.21 -2.97 -13.43
C ARG A 557 -4.32 -2.32 -14.80
N ILE A 558 -3.88 -3.01 -15.87
CA ILE A 558 -4.03 -2.50 -17.25
C ILE A 558 -5.51 -2.34 -17.59
N MET A 559 -6.36 -3.31 -17.25
CA MET A 559 -7.80 -3.22 -17.48
C MET A 559 -8.46 -2.11 -16.65
N GLU A 560 -8.10 -2.00 -15.36
CA GLU A 560 -8.59 -0.97 -14.43
C GLU A 560 -8.45 0.43 -15.02
N TYR A 561 -7.26 0.76 -15.52
CA TYR A 561 -6.96 2.05 -16.15
C TYR A 561 -7.34 2.10 -17.64
N SER A 562 -7.98 1.07 -18.19
CA SER A 562 -8.47 1.07 -19.58
C SER A 562 -9.99 1.21 -19.68
N TRP A 563 -10.75 1.00 -18.60
CA TRP A 563 -12.21 0.94 -18.64
C TRP A 563 -12.84 2.22 -19.20
N HIS A 564 -12.44 3.39 -18.73
CA HIS A 564 -12.99 4.67 -19.22
C HIS A 564 -12.73 4.85 -20.72
N MET A 565 -11.54 4.48 -21.21
CA MET A 565 -11.20 4.51 -22.64
C MET A 565 -11.91 3.42 -23.46
N ILE A 566 -12.15 2.23 -22.88
CA ILE A 566 -13.02 1.21 -23.47
C ILE A 566 -14.43 1.78 -23.70
N PHE A 567 -14.88 2.71 -22.86
CA PHE A 567 -16.13 3.45 -23.03
C PHE A 567 -15.94 4.84 -23.66
N GLY A 568 -14.85 5.07 -24.38
CA GLY A 568 -14.66 6.23 -25.23
C GLY A 568 -14.44 7.56 -24.50
N MET A 569 -14.00 7.51 -23.24
CA MET A 569 -13.54 8.69 -22.50
C MET A 569 -12.08 8.99 -22.85
N GLU A 570 -11.67 10.24 -22.61
CA GLU A 570 -10.30 10.71 -22.80
C GLU A 570 -9.31 9.96 -21.88
N PRO A 571 -8.02 9.84 -22.26
CA PRO A 571 -7.01 9.15 -21.45
C PRO A 571 -6.92 9.64 -20.00
N ILE A 572 -7.06 10.95 -19.80
CA ILE A 572 -7.23 11.57 -18.48
C ILE A 572 -8.71 11.89 -18.28
N HIS A 573 -9.38 11.14 -17.41
CA HIS A 573 -10.78 11.29 -17.05
C HIS A 573 -10.93 11.49 -15.54
N CYS A 574 -10.63 12.71 -15.09
CA CYS A 574 -10.66 13.14 -13.70
C CYS A 574 -11.63 14.32 -13.55
N PRO A 575 -12.95 14.07 -13.38
CA PRO A 575 -13.93 15.13 -13.22
C PRO A 575 -13.71 15.90 -11.91
N ASP A 576 -14.13 17.17 -11.88
CA ASP A 576 -14.15 17.96 -10.65
C ASP A 576 -14.95 17.24 -9.55
N ALA A 577 -14.39 17.17 -8.34
CA ALA A 577 -14.99 16.41 -7.24
C ALA A 577 -16.41 16.89 -6.90
N ALA A 578 -16.64 18.21 -6.83
CA ALA A 578 -17.95 18.78 -6.51
C ALA A 578 -18.99 18.44 -7.58
N GLU A 579 -18.60 18.57 -8.85
CA GLU A 579 -19.46 18.21 -9.97
C GLU A 579 -19.78 16.71 -9.98
N CYS A 580 -18.78 15.87 -9.74
CA CYS A 580 -18.95 14.41 -9.68
C CYS A 580 -19.92 14.02 -8.56
N TYR A 581 -19.71 14.48 -7.32
CA TYR A 581 -20.63 14.15 -6.22
C TYR A 581 -22.05 14.67 -6.47
N CYS A 582 -22.20 15.86 -7.05
CA CYS A 582 -23.50 16.39 -7.40
C CYS A 582 -24.20 15.54 -8.47
N LYS A 583 -23.53 15.25 -9.57
CA LYS A 583 -24.15 14.62 -10.75
C LYS A 583 -24.27 13.11 -10.62
N VAL A 584 -23.30 12.42 -10.03
CA VAL A 584 -23.31 10.96 -9.84
C VAL A 584 -24.13 10.56 -8.62
N TRP A 585 -23.98 11.31 -7.52
CA TRP A 585 -24.54 10.94 -6.21
C TRP A 585 -25.63 11.88 -5.69
N GLY A 586 -25.98 12.95 -6.40
CA GLY A 586 -26.98 13.93 -5.95
C GLY A 586 -26.52 14.80 -4.77
N LEU A 587 -25.23 14.81 -4.44
CA LEU A 587 -24.65 15.52 -3.30
C LEU A 587 -24.04 16.86 -3.77
N CYS A 588 -24.88 17.87 -3.99
CA CYS A 588 -24.49 19.11 -4.68
C CYS A 588 -24.02 20.28 -3.82
N ASN A 589 -24.20 20.21 -2.50
CA ASN A 589 -23.92 21.33 -1.59
C ASN A 589 -22.75 20.99 -0.66
N LEU A 590 -21.66 20.49 -1.25
CA LEU A 590 -20.46 20.09 -0.52
C LEU A 590 -19.42 21.22 -0.62
N GLU A 591 -18.61 21.36 0.44
CA GLU A 591 -17.42 22.21 0.39
C GLU A 591 -16.28 21.40 -0.22
N CYS A 592 -15.85 21.78 -1.42
CA CYS A 592 -14.91 20.99 -2.22
C CYS A 592 -13.75 21.82 -2.76
N THR A 593 -12.62 21.14 -2.96
CA THR A 593 -11.61 21.55 -3.94
C THR A 593 -11.89 20.86 -5.28
N GLN A 594 -11.00 21.06 -6.26
CA GLN A 594 -11.08 20.31 -7.52
C GLN A 594 -10.92 18.79 -7.30
N TRP A 595 -10.18 18.39 -6.25
CA TRP A 595 -9.68 17.04 -6.06
C TRP A 595 -10.47 16.24 -5.01
N ASP A 596 -11.12 16.92 -4.06
CA ASP A 596 -11.81 16.31 -2.94
C ASP A 596 -12.96 17.18 -2.41
N CYS A 597 -13.78 16.60 -1.54
CA CYS A 597 -14.81 17.32 -0.79
C CYS A 597 -14.66 17.01 0.70
N GLN A 598 -14.80 18.04 1.54
CA GLN A 598 -14.76 17.90 2.99
C GLN A 598 -15.78 16.87 3.45
N ASP A 599 -15.38 16.06 4.43
CA ASP A 599 -16.22 15.07 5.09
C ASP A 599 -16.91 14.06 4.15
N ARG A 600 -16.33 13.81 2.97
CA ARG A 600 -16.86 12.82 2.01
C ARG A 600 -16.02 11.57 1.93
N TYR A 601 -14.72 11.75 1.83
CA TYR A 601 -13.81 10.64 1.69
C TYR A 601 -12.46 11.05 2.23
N ILE A 602 -11.89 10.18 3.06
CA ILE A 602 -10.49 10.24 3.47
C ILE A 602 -9.93 8.88 3.06
N LEU A 603 -8.72 8.85 2.50
CA LEU A 603 -8.07 7.56 2.25
C LEU A 603 -7.83 6.89 3.60
N PRO A 604 -8.43 5.72 3.89
CA PRO A 604 -8.24 5.08 5.16
C PRO A 604 -6.77 4.65 5.32
N PRO A 605 -6.29 4.52 6.56
CA PRO A 605 -4.93 4.08 6.84
C PRO A 605 -4.67 2.63 6.39
N PHE A 606 -5.72 1.89 6.00
CA PHE A 606 -5.68 0.49 5.57
C PHE A 606 -6.68 0.21 4.46
N SER A 607 -6.37 -0.76 3.60
CA SER A 607 -7.32 -1.29 2.62
C SER A 607 -8.44 -2.14 3.26
N ASN A 608 -8.26 -2.65 4.47
CA ASN A 608 -9.27 -3.45 5.17
C ASN A 608 -9.86 -2.62 6.31
N LEU A 609 -11.17 -2.63 6.43
CA LEU A 609 -11.86 -1.98 7.53
C LEU A 609 -11.72 -2.84 8.81
N PRO A 610 -11.73 -2.24 10.02
CA PRO A 610 -11.60 -2.94 11.28
C PRO A 610 -12.67 -4.02 11.49
N ASP A 611 -12.33 -5.05 12.26
CA ASP A 611 -13.31 -6.03 12.70
C ASP A 611 -14.40 -5.34 13.56
N GLY A 612 -15.66 -5.54 13.19
CA GLY A 612 -16.79 -4.85 13.83
C GLY A 612 -17.16 -3.50 13.22
N TRP A 613 -16.50 -3.08 12.13
CA TRP A 613 -16.95 -1.95 11.32
C TRP A 613 -18.40 -2.12 10.86
N PRO A 614 -19.24 -1.07 10.86
CA PRO A 614 -18.95 0.34 11.13
C PRO A 614 -19.09 0.75 12.60
N TYR A 615 -19.26 -0.18 13.54
CA TYR A 615 -19.51 0.15 14.94
C TYR A 615 -18.25 0.22 15.79
N ILE A 616 -17.13 -0.28 15.29
CA ILE A 616 -15.81 -0.21 15.92
C ILE A 616 -14.86 0.53 14.97
N GLY A 617 -14.29 1.64 15.45
CA GLY A 617 -13.33 2.46 14.71
C GLY A 617 -11.92 1.83 14.64
N TRP A 618 -11.00 2.47 13.91
CA TRP A 618 -9.61 2.02 13.81
C TRP A 618 -8.85 2.07 15.14
N ASP A 619 -9.29 2.93 16.06
CA ASP A 619 -8.76 3.04 17.41
C ASP A 619 -9.31 1.95 18.37
N GLY A 620 -10.13 1.03 17.86
CA GLY A 620 -10.78 -0.03 18.62
C GLY A 620 -11.92 0.46 19.52
N LYS A 621 -12.30 1.73 19.45
CA LYS A 621 -13.40 2.27 20.25
C LYS A 621 -14.75 2.12 19.52
N PRO A 622 -15.85 2.01 20.28
CA PRO A 622 -17.18 2.09 19.72
C PRO A 622 -17.42 3.46 19.05
N GLN A 623 -18.05 3.43 17.88
CA GLN A 623 -18.51 4.62 17.16
C GLN A 623 -19.97 4.41 16.70
N ASP A 624 -20.74 5.49 16.55
CA ASP A 624 -22.10 5.42 16.02
C ASP A 624 -22.14 5.89 14.57
N PRO A 625 -22.33 4.98 13.59
CA PRO A 625 -22.45 5.35 12.17
C PRO A 625 -23.69 6.19 11.84
N ASN A 626 -24.60 6.42 12.79
CA ASN A 626 -25.76 7.28 12.61
C ASN A 626 -25.51 8.73 13.06
N GLU A 627 -24.50 8.97 13.89
CA GLU A 627 -24.01 10.33 14.15
C GLU A 627 -23.23 10.73 12.90
N ARG A 628 -23.64 11.82 12.22
CA ARG A 628 -23.14 12.20 10.88
C ARG A 628 -21.67 12.67 10.87
N ASP A 629 -20.93 12.34 11.90
CA ASP A 629 -19.53 12.70 12.02
C ASP A 629 -18.71 11.73 11.17
N VAL A 630 -17.71 12.26 10.46
CA VAL A 630 -16.73 11.43 9.75
C VAL A 630 -16.04 10.56 10.81
N PRO A 631 -15.85 9.25 10.57
CA PRO A 631 -15.15 8.42 11.53
C PRO A 631 -13.80 9.04 11.90
N GLU A 632 -13.43 9.02 13.18
CA GLU A 632 -12.09 9.45 13.59
C GLU A 632 -11.05 8.52 12.95
N VAL A 633 -10.42 9.02 11.90
CA VAL A 633 -9.24 8.40 11.30
C VAL A 633 -8.04 8.88 12.13
N VAL A 634 -7.71 8.13 13.19
CA VAL A 634 -6.52 8.38 14.00
C VAL A 634 -5.31 7.95 13.17
N PHE A 635 -4.53 8.93 12.72
CA PHE A 635 -3.30 8.75 11.93
C PHE A 635 -2.11 8.40 12.81
#